data_AF-A0A957SJC2-F1
#
_entry.id   AF-A0A957SJC2-F1
#
_cell.length_a   1.000
_cell.length_b   1.000
_cell.length_c   1.000
_cell.angle_alpha   90.00
_cell.angle_beta   90.00
_cell.angle_gamma   90.00
#
_symmetry.space_group_name_H-M   'P 1'
#
loop_
_entity.id
_entity.type
_entity.pdbx_description
1 polymer ?
#
loop_
_entity_poly.entity_id
_entity_poly.type
_entity_poly.pdbx_seq_one_letter_code
_entity_poly.pdbx_strand_id
1 'polypeptide(L)'
;MTPYLLMAASALVLAIGSTPVMRKVAIRYGVVDAPTARKIHASPVPLLGGGAIYVAFVLALLFLGNRFYINELVSIFVGATLMSLMGVVDDRWGLGSYVKLTGQLLAGCILIYSGVQVHLFFNWLDIPITLLWIVGITNAMNLLDNMDGLSGGIAMIAATFFALLASLSHQYLVGALAAALAGACAGFLVYNWNPAHIFMGDTGSL
;
A
#
# COMPACT_ATOMS: atom_id res chain seq x y z
N MET A 1 -16.65 4.14 -15.70
CA MET A 1 -15.93 5.27 -15.06
C MET A 1 -16.49 5.63 -13.71
N THR A 2 -17.80 5.87 -13.58
CA THR A 2 -18.47 6.24 -12.31
C THR A 2 -18.08 5.40 -11.08
N PRO A 3 -18.08 4.04 -11.11
CA PRO A 3 -17.71 3.26 -9.93
C PRO A 3 -16.27 3.49 -9.48
N TYR A 4 -15.33 3.68 -10.44
CA TYR A 4 -13.93 3.95 -10.12
C TYR A 4 -13.76 5.34 -9.49
N LEU A 5 -14.48 6.35 -9.97
CA LEU A 5 -14.45 7.69 -9.37
C LEU A 5 -15.00 7.70 -7.94
N LEU A 6 -16.09 6.98 -7.69
CA LEU A 6 -16.65 6.83 -6.34
C LEU A 6 -15.67 6.07 -5.42
N MET A 7 -14.99 5.05 -5.95
CA MET A 7 -13.96 4.32 -5.22
C MET A 7 -12.80 5.24 -4.82
N ALA A 8 -12.26 6.00 -5.76
CA ALA A 8 -11.18 6.94 -5.48
C ALA A 8 -11.61 8.05 -4.50
N ALA A 9 -12.78 8.64 -4.71
CA ALA A 9 -13.29 9.70 -3.84
C ALA A 9 -13.54 9.21 -2.40
N SER A 10 -14.13 8.03 -2.24
CA SER A 10 -14.36 7.44 -0.91
C SER A 10 -13.03 7.11 -0.21
N ALA A 11 -12.08 6.47 -0.90
CA ALA A 11 -10.76 6.18 -0.35
C ALA A 11 -10.00 7.47 0.03
N LEU A 12 -10.12 8.54 -0.77
CA LEU A 12 -9.56 9.85 -0.46
C LEU A 12 -10.13 10.42 0.84
N VAL A 13 -11.46 10.45 0.99
CA VAL A 13 -12.10 10.98 2.21
C VAL A 13 -11.74 10.13 3.43
N LEU A 14 -11.73 8.80 3.27
CA LEU A 14 -11.35 7.87 4.33
C LEU A 14 -9.88 8.04 4.74
N ALA A 15 -8.97 8.24 3.80
CA ALA A 15 -7.56 8.49 4.08
C ALA A 15 -7.35 9.85 4.76
N ILE A 16 -8.06 10.90 4.34
CA ILE A 16 -8.03 12.21 5.02
C ILE A 16 -8.48 12.07 6.48
N GLY A 17 -9.55 11.30 6.75
CA GLY A 17 -10.03 11.08 8.10
C GLY A 17 -9.16 10.16 8.96
N SER A 18 -8.63 9.08 8.39
CA SER A 18 -7.85 8.07 9.11
C SER A 18 -6.40 8.48 9.37
N THR A 19 -5.78 9.29 8.50
CA THR A 19 -4.40 9.75 8.67
C THR A 19 -4.15 10.49 10.00
N PRO A 20 -4.95 11.49 10.43
CA PRO A 20 -4.75 12.14 11.72
C PRO A 20 -5.01 11.19 12.91
N VAL A 21 -5.86 10.17 12.74
CA VAL A 21 -6.08 9.12 13.75
C VAL A 21 -4.81 8.26 13.87
N MET A 22 -4.27 7.78 12.75
CA MET A 22 -3.03 7.00 12.74
C MET A 22 -1.84 7.79 13.27
N ARG A 23 -1.78 9.10 13.00
CA ARG A 23 -0.80 10.01 13.60
C ARG A 23 -0.88 10.00 15.13
N LYS A 24 -2.09 10.11 15.70
CA LYS A 24 -2.29 10.06 17.17
C LYS A 24 -1.93 8.69 17.74
N VAL A 25 -2.27 7.61 17.04
CA VAL A 25 -1.92 6.23 17.43
C VAL A 25 -0.40 6.06 17.46
N ALA A 26 0.30 6.48 16.40
CA ALA A 26 1.75 6.41 16.30
C ALA A 26 2.44 7.17 17.44
N ILE A 27 2.01 8.39 17.75
CA ILE A 27 2.54 9.18 18.87
C ILE A 27 2.27 8.47 20.21
N ARG A 28 1.06 7.94 20.42
CA ARG A 28 0.67 7.26 21.66
C ARG A 28 1.49 6.00 21.94
N TYR A 29 1.84 5.24 20.91
CA TYR A 29 2.60 3.99 21.02
C TYR A 29 4.11 4.17 20.77
N GLY A 30 4.56 5.40 20.50
CA GLY A 30 5.97 5.70 20.24
C GLY A 30 6.49 5.15 18.91
N VAL A 31 5.61 4.93 17.92
CA VAL A 31 5.96 4.51 16.55
C VAL A 31 6.34 5.76 15.76
N VAL A 32 7.52 6.29 16.04
CA VAL A 32 8.03 7.55 15.48
C VAL A 32 9.44 7.37 14.97
N ASP A 33 9.76 8.05 13.87
CA ASP A 33 11.11 8.16 13.36
C ASP A 33 11.85 9.27 14.11
N ALA A 34 12.88 8.90 14.87
CA ALA A 34 13.69 9.86 15.61
C ALA A 34 14.80 10.46 14.73
N PRO A 35 15.08 11.76 14.86
CA PRO A 35 16.15 12.41 14.12
C PRO A 35 17.51 11.79 14.47
N THR A 36 18.29 11.43 13.46
CA THR A 36 19.66 10.93 13.57
C THR A 36 20.59 11.82 12.74
N ALA A 37 21.90 11.76 12.96
CA ALA A 37 22.90 12.61 12.29
C ALA A 37 22.89 12.53 10.74
N ARG A 38 22.19 11.55 10.15
CA ARG A 38 22.02 11.36 8.69
C ARG A 38 20.66 11.83 8.16
N LYS A 39 19.71 12.26 9.01
CA LYS A 39 18.33 12.60 8.62
C LYS A 39 18.10 14.12 8.60
N ILE A 40 17.25 14.56 7.67
CA ILE A 40 16.99 15.98 7.38
C ILE A 40 16.01 16.60 8.40
N HIS A 41 15.14 15.79 9.00
CA HIS A 41 14.12 16.24 9.96
C HIS A 41 14.74 16.54 11.33
N ALA A 42 14.33 17.64 11.96
CA ALA A 42 14.83 18.07 13.28
C ALA A 42 13.98 17.57 14.46
N SER A 43 12.76 17.09 14.20
CA SER A 43 11.82 16.60 15.21
C SER A 43 11.34 15.18 14.87
N PRO A 44 10.95 14.36 15.87
CA PRO A 44 10.40 13.04 15.59
C PRO A 44 9.12 13.08 14.76
N VAL A 45 9.06 12.29 13.70
CA VAL A 45 7.90 12.22 12.79
C VAL A 45 7.20 10.86 12.90
N PRO A 46 5.87 10.79 13.07
CA PRO A 46 5.13 9.52 13.18
C PRO A 46 5.21 8.63 11.92
N LEU A 47 5.24 7.30 12.07
CA LEU A 47 5.51 6.32 10.97
C LEU A 47 4.28 5.48 10.50
N LEU A 48 3.05 5.73 10.98
CA LEU A 48 1.87 4.90 10.64
C LEU A 48 1.00 5.44 9.48
N GLY A 49 1.56 6.21 8.56
CA GLY A 49 0.83 6.76 7.41
C GLY A 49 0.25 5.69 6.48
N GLY A 50 1.03 4.63 6.25
CA GLY A 50 0.63 3.46 5.48
C GLY A 50 -0.60 2.74 6.04
N GLY A 51 -0.75 2.73 7.36
CA GLY A 51 -1.93 2.17 8.01
C GLY A 51 -3.21 2.93 7.64
N ALA A 52 -3.11 4.26 7.46
CA ALA A 52 -4.24 5.06 7.02
C ALA A 52 -4.61 4.77 5.56
N ILE A 53 -3.60 4.63 4.68
CA ILE A 53 -3.79 4.22 3.28
C ILE A 53 -4.47 2.85 3.21
N TYR A 54 -3.94 1.87 3.93
CA TYR A 54 -4.45 0.50 3.94
C TYR A 54 -5.90 0.44 4.45
N VAL A 55 -6.22 1.10 5.57
CA VAL A 55 -7.60 1.15 6.10
C VAL A 55 -8.55 1.80 5.10
N ALA A 56 -8.16 2.91 4.48
CA ALA A 56 -8.98 3.60 3.49
C ALA A 56 -9.21 2.74 2.24
N PHE A 57 -8.16 2.07 1.75
CA PHE A 57 -8.20 1.15 0.62
C PHE A 57 -9.15 -0.03 0.88
N VAL A 58 -8.99 -0.72 2.01
CA VAL A 58 -9.83 -1.87 2.38
C VAL A 58 -11.28 -1.44 2.54
N LEU A 59 -11.56 -0.35 3.26
CA LEU A 59 -12.93 0.10 3.48
C LEU A 59 -13.62 0.52 2.18
N ALA A 60 -12.95 1.27 1.31
CA ALA A 60 -13.52 1.67 0.03
C ALA A 60 -13.94 0.45 -0.80
N LEU A 61 -13.07 -0.56 -0.89
CA LEU A 61 -13.34 -1.79 -1.64
C LEU A 61 -14.37 -2.70 -0.96
N LEU A 62 -14.42 -2.75 0.38
CA LEU A 62 -15.43 -3.52 1.09
C LEU A 62 -16.84 -2.97 0.90
N PHE A 63 -16.99 -1.64 0.85
CA PHE A 63 -18.30 -0.98 0.73
C PHE A 63 -18.76 -0.79 -0.72
N LEU A 64 -17.83 -0.53 -1.64
CA LEU A 64 -18.15 -0.17 -3.03
C LEU A 64 -17.68 -1.20 -4.06
N GLY A 65 -16.88 -2.19 -3.66
CA GLY A 65 -16.35 -3.22 -4.54
C GLY A 65 -17.41 -4.26 -4.90
N ASN A 66 -17.44 -4.65 -6.18
CA ASN A 66 -18.25 -5.77 -6.64
C ASN A 66 -17.69 -7.12 -6.13
N ARG A 67 -18.56 -8.10 -5.94
CA ARG A 67 -18.26 -9.45 -5.43
C ARG A 67 -17.92 -10.47 -6.51
N PHE A 68 -17.82 -10.04 -7.77
CA PHE A 68 -17.58 -10.95 -8.91
C PHE A 68 -16.23 -11.68 -8.85
N TYR A 69 -15.20 -11.04 -8.28
CA TYR A 69 -13.83 -11.58 -8.14
C TYR A 69 -13.46 -11.78 -6.67
N ILE A 70 -14.36 -12.41 -5.91
CA ILE A 70 -14.22 -12.48 -4.45
C ILE A 70 -12.96 -13.25 -4.01
N ASN A 71 -12.57 -14.29 -4.72
CA ASN A 71 -11.41 -15.12 -4.35
C ASN A 71 -10.10 -14.33 -4.50
N GLU A 72 -9.93 -13.66 -5.63
CA GLU A 72 -8.81 -12.80 -5.92
C GLU A 72 -8.79 -11.61 -4.95
N LEU A 73 -9.92 -10.95 -4.73
CA LEU A 73 -10.03 -9.84 -3.79
C LEU A 73 -9.66 -10.26 -2.35
N VAL A 74 -10.16 -11.42 -1.89
CA VAL A 74 -9.84 -11.96 -0.56
C VAL A 74 -8.36 -12.28 -0.46
N SER A 75 -7.75 -12.93 -1.46
CA SER A 75 -6.30 -13.19 -1.44
C SER A 75 -5.46 -11.91 -1.40
N ILE A 76 -5.85 -10.87 -2.16
CA ILE A 76 -5.19 -9.57 -2.16
C ILE A 76 -5.31 -8.92 -0.79
N PHE A 77 -6.48 -9.01 -0.14
CA PHE A 77 -6.64 -8.51 1.22
C PHE A 77 -5.82 -9.29 2.22
N VAL A 78 -5.79 -10.62 2.15
CA VAL A 78 -4.98 -11.43 3.08
C VAL A 78 -3.50 -11.11 2.92
N GLY A 79 -3.00 -11.03 1.67
CA GLY A 79 -1.63 -10.63 1.37
C GLY A 79 -1.30 -9.22 1.85
N ALA A 80 -2.12 -8.23 1.50
CA ALA A 80 -1.94 -6.85 1.92
C ALA A 80 -2.03 -6.67 3.45
N THR A 81 -2.92 -7.41 4.13
CA THR A 81 -2.99 -7.42 5.60
C THR A 81 -1.70 -7.96 6.19
N LEU A 82 -1.19 -9.08 5.67
CA LEU A 82 0.05 -9.68 6.12
C LEU A 82 1.23 -8.70 5.98
N MET A 83 1.32 -8.05 4.81
CA MET A 83 2.36 -7.06 4.52
C MET A 83 2.24 -5.82 5.41
N SER A 84 1.03 -5.28 5.57
CA SER A 84 0.78 -4.11 6.41
C SER A 84 1.10 -4.39 7.89
N LEU A 85 0.67 -5.54 8.42
CA LEU A 85 1.00 -5.94 9.79
C LEU A 85 2.51 -6.15 9.98
N MET A 86 3.17 -6.78 9.02
CA MET A 86 4.63 -6.90 9.02
C MET A 86 5.31 -5.53 9.04
N GLY A 87 4.81 -4.58 8.26
CA GLY A 87 5.30 -3.21 8.26
C GLY A 87 5.09 -2.48 9.59
N VAL A 88 3.94 -2.66 10.25
CA VAL A 88 3.72 -2.10 11.61
C VAL A 88 4.74 -2.66 12.61
N VAL A 89 5.01 -3.97 12.53
CA VAL A 89 6.00 -4.63 13.38
C VAL A 89 7.41 -4.09 13.09
N ASP A 90 7.74 -3.89 11.82
CA ASP A 90 9.01 -3.31 11.40
C ASP A 90 9.19 -1.87 11.86
N ASP A 91 8.20 -1.00 11.63
CA ASP A 91 8.20 0.39 12.04
C ASP A 91 8.42 0.54 13.56
N ARG A 92 7.94 -0.43 14.36
CA ARG A 92 8.06 -0.38 15.83
C ARG A 92 9.35 -1.00 16.37
N TRP A 93 9.78 -2.13 15.83
CA TRP A 93 10.83 -2.97 16.43
C TRP A 93 12.03 -3.21 15.52
N GLY A 94 11.91 -2.96 14.22
CA GLY A 94 12.88 -3.35 13.22
C GLY A 94 12.90 -4.87 13.01
N LEU A 95 12.65 -5.30 11.78
CA LEU A 95 12.73 -6.68 11.33
C LEU A 95 13.97 -6.89 10.47
N GLY A 96 14.58 -8.06 10.61
CA GLY A 96 15.65 -8.49 9.72
C GLY A 96 15.15 -8.69 8.28
N SER A 97 16.00 -8.43 7.31
CA SER A 97 15.69 -8.55 5.87
C SER A 97 15.14 -9.94 5.49
N TYR A 98 15.64 -11.01 6.10
CA TYR A 98 15.14 -12.37 5.87
C TYR A 98 13.69 -12.57 6.33
N VAL A 99 13.27 -11.93 7.42
CA VAL A 99 11.89 -11.98 7.90
C VAL A 99 10.96 -11.25 6.94
N LYS A 100 11.38 -10.06 6.47
CA LYS A 100 10.64 -9.30 5.45
C LYS A 100 10.48 -10.09 4.16
N LEU A 101 11.58 -10.67 3.66
CA LEU A 101 11.58 -11.49 2.46
C LEU A 101 10.65 -12.70 2.59
N THR A 102 10.66 -13.37 3.75
CA THR A 102 9.77 -14.51 4.01
C THR A 102 8.31 -14.09 3.96
N GLY A 103 7.95 -12.94 4.56
CA GLY A 103 6.60 -12.39 4.47
C GLY A 103 6.17 -12.07 3.06
N GLN A 104 7.03 -11.40 2.29
CA GLN A 104 6.77 -11.05 0.89
C GLN A 104 6.54 -12.30 0.03
N LEU A 105 7.35 -13.35 0.22
CA LEU A 105 7.17 -14.63 -0.46
C LEU A 105 5.87 -15.32 -0.06
N LEU A 106 5.49 -15.30 1.23
CA LEU A 106 4.22 -15.85 1.70
C LEU A 106 3.02 -15.09 1.10
N ALA A 107 3.06 -13.75 1.09
CA ALA A 107 2.04 -12.93 0.44
C ALA A 107 1.93 -13.28 -1.05
N GLY A 108 3.06 -13.42 -1.75
CA GLY A 108 3.08 -13.82 -3.15
C GLY A 108 2.49 -15.20 -3.40
N CYS A 109 2.80 -16.20 -2.55
CA CYS A 109 2.20 -17.53 -2.64
C CYS A 109 0.68 -17.50 -2.45
N ILE A 110 0.16 -16.66 -1.55
CA ILE A 110 -1.28 -16.47 -1.34
C ILE A 110 -1.97 -15.93 -2.60
N LEU A 111 -1.34 -14.98 -3.29
CA LEU A 111 -1.84 -14.44 -4.56
C LEU A 111 -1.80 -15.48 -5.69
N ILE A 112 -0.70 -16.20 -5.83
CA ILE A 112 -0.56 -17.25 -6.86
C ILE A 112 -1.63 -18.34 -6.67
N TYR A 113 -1.91 -18.72 -5.42
CA TYR A 113 -2.92 -19.74 -5.11
C TYR A 113 -4.33 -19.35 -5.57
N SER A 114 -4.68 -18.06 -5.58
CA SER A 114 -5.97 -17.58 -6.06
C SER A 114 -6.01 -17.29 -7.57
N GLY A 115 -4.91 -17.55 -8.28
CA GLY A 115 -4.79 -17.26 -9.72
C GLY A 115 -4.30 -15.85 -10.04
N VAL A 116 -3.92 -15.05 -9.04
CA VAL A 116 -3.29 -13.73 -9.25
C VAL A 116 -1.81 -13.96 -9.55
N GLN A 117 -1.50 -14.22 -10.82
CA GLN A 117 -0.15 -14.46 -11.32
C GLN A 117 0.05 -13.89 -12.73
N VAL A 118 1.31 -13.70 -13.10
CA VAL A 118 1.70 -13.41 -14.49
C VAL A 118 1.40 -14.64 -15.35
N HIS A 119 0.92 -14.43 -16.58
CA HIS A 119 0.62 -15.48 -17.54
C HIS A 119 1.30 -15.17 -18.88
N LEU A 120 2.62 -15.34 -18.95
CA LEU A 120 3.42 -15.01 -20.14
C LEU A 120 3.98 -16.25 -20.83
N PHE A 121 4.37 -17.26 -20.05
CA PHE A 121 5.07 -18.44 -20.55
C PHE A 121 4.34 -19.72 -20.13
N PHE A 122 5.02 -20.53 -19.32
CA PHE A 122 4.49 -21.73 -18.69
C PHE A 122 4.48 -21.51 -17.19
N ASN A 123 3.53 -22.15 -16.48
CA ASN A 123 3.33 -21.98 -15.04
C ASN A 123 4.63 -22.06 -14.21
N TRP A 124 5.58 -22.93 -14.56
CA TRP A 124 6.83 -23.10 -13.80
C TRP A 124 7.76 -21.87 -13.86
N LEU A 125 7.68 -21.07 -14.93
CA LEU A 125 8.44 -19.84 -15.09
C LEU A 125 7.63 -18.61 -14.65
N ASP A 126 6.31 -18.66 -14.80
CA ASP A 126 5.39 -17.61 -14.38
C ASP A 126 5.37 -17.43 -12.84
N ILE A 127 5.48 -18.51 -12.08
CA ILE A 127 5.56 -18.50 -10.60
C ILE A 127 6.78 -17.68 -10.10
N PRO A 128 8.03 -18.03 -10.44
CA PRO A 128 9.20 -17.28 -9.97
C PRO A 128 9.22 -15.84 -10.49
N ILE A 129 8.71 -15.58 -11.70
CA ILE A 129 8.55 -14.22 -12.23
C ILE A 129 7.58 -13.42 -11.36
N THR A 130 6.43 -13.99 -11.00
CA THR A 130 5.43 -13.34 -10.15
C THR A 130 5.99 -13.05 -8.76
N LEU A 131 6.69 -14.01 -8.14
CA LEU A 131 7.32 -13.82 -6.83
C LEU A 131 8.41 -12.74 -6.88
N LEU A 132 9.26 -12.76 -7.90
CA LEU A 132 10.30 -11.75 -8.08
C LEU A 132 9.70 -10.37 -8.32
N TRP A 133 8.59 -10.28 -9.05
CA TRP A 133 7.88 -9.02 -9.27
C TRP A 133 7.31 -8.45 -7.97
N ILE A 134 6.63 -9.27 -7.16
CA ILE A 134 6.04 -8.85 -5.88
C ILE A 134 7.15 -8.39 -4.92
N VAL A 135 8.16 -9.23 -4.70
CA VAL A 135 9.30 -8.89 -3.84
C VAL A 135 10.02 -7.65 -4.38
N GLY A 136 10.25 -7.57 -5.69
CA GLY A 136 10.96 -6.47 -6.33
C GLY A 136 10.26 -5.14 -6.16
N ILE A 137 8.95 -5.07 -6.48
CA ILE A 137 8.19 -3.81 -6.39
C ILE A 137 8.01 -3.37 -4.94
N THR A 138 7.77 -4.31 -4.02
CA THR A 138 7.67 -4.03 -2.60
C THR A 138 8.97 -3.41 -2.05
N ASN A 139 10.13 -4.03 -2.31
CA ASN A 139 11.40 -3.48 -1.83
C ASN A 139 11.75 -2.16 -2.55
N ALA A 140 11.38 -2.00 -3.82
CA ALA A 140 11.58 -0.74 -4.54
C ALA A 140 10.78 0.40 -3.89
N MET A 141 9.51 0.19 -3.55
CA MET A 141 8.67 1.18 -2.86
C MET A 141 9.20 1.51 -1.46
N ASN A 142 9.66 0.50 -0.71
CA ASN A 142 10.28 0.70 0.60
C ASN A 142 11.56 1.55 0.53
N LEU A 143 12.41 1.35 -0.49
CA LEU A 143 13.61 2.15 -0.70
C LEU A 143 13.32 3.60 -1.12
N LEU A 144 12.20 3.84 -1.81
CA LEU A 144 11.75 5.17 -2.20
C LEU A 144 11.10 5.96 -1.05
N ASP A 145 10.67 5.30 0.02
CA ASP A 145 10.02 5.95 1.18
C ASP A 145 11.03 6.62 2.13
N ASN A 146 11.96 7.39 1.57
CA ASN A 146 12.99 8.12 2.31
C ASN A 146 12.84 9.65 2.24
N MET A 147 11.80 10.14 1.56
CA MET A 147 11.53 11.56 1.32
C MET A 147 10.04 11.87 1.42
N ASP A 148 9.72 13.05 1.97
CA ASP A 148 8.37 13.59 2.08
C ASP A 148 7.63 13.57 0.74
N GLY A 149 6.46 12.92 0.71
CA GLY A 149 5.57 12.89 -0.45
C GLY A 149 6.04 12.00 -1.62
N LEU A 150 7.23 11.40 -1.56
CA LEU A 150 7.81 10.68 -2.71
C LEU A 150 7.08 9.35 -2.98
N SER A 151 7.10 8.42 -2.02
CA SER A 151 6.51 7.09 -2.19
C SER A 151 4.99 7.16 -2.43
N GLY A 152 4.29 7.94 -1.59
CA GLY A 152 2.85 8.19 -1.77
C GLY A 152 2.51 8.87 -3.10
N GLY A 153 3.35 9.80 -3.57
CA GLY A 153 3.19 10.49 -4.85
C GLY A 153 3.34 9.55 -6.04
N ILE A 154 4.42 8.75 -6.06
CA ILE A 154 4.66 7.75 -7.11
C ILE A 154 3.53 6.72 -7.15
N ALA A 155 3.12 6.21 -5.98
CA ALA A 155 2.00 5.28 -5.87
C ALA A 155 0.70 5.88 -6.41
N MET A 156 0.37 7.12 -6.04
CA MET A 156 -0.82 7.82 -6.53
C MET A 156 -0.81 7.97 -8.05
N ILE A 157 0.32 8.40 -8.63
CA ILE A 157 0.45 8.58 -10.09
C ILE A 157 0.31 7.23 -10.80
N ALA A 158 1.06 6.21 -10.39
CA ALA A 158 1.00 4.88 -10.99
C ALA A 158 -0.42 4.28 -10.90
N ALA A 159 -1.04 4.36 -9.72
CA ALA A 159 -2.40 3.88 -9.49
C ALA A 159 -3.44 4.62 -10.33
N THR A 160 -3.27 5.93 -10.57
CA THR A 160 -4.15 6.70 -11.45
C THR A 160 -4.06 6.20 -12.90
N PHE A 161 -2.86 5.96 -13.41
CA PHE A 161 -2.67 5.39 -14.76
C PHE A 161 -3.21 3.96 -14.85
N PHE A 162 -2.99 3.11 -13.84
CA PHE A 162 -3.57 1.77 -13.81
C PHE A 162 -5.10 1.81 -13.78
N ALA A 163 -5.70 2.68 -12.98
CA ALA A 163 -7.15 2.85 -12.94
C ALA A 163 -7.69 3.26 -14.32
N LEU A 164 -7.03 4.22 -14.99
CA LEU A 164 -7.40 4.66 -16.33
C LEU A 164 -7.30 3.50 -17.35
N LEU A 165 -6.15 2.85 -17.45
CA LEU A 165 -5.91 1.78 -18.43
C LEU A 165 -6.79 0.54 -18.20
N ALA A 166 -6.96 0.12 -16.94
CA ALA A 166 -7.82 -1.00 -16.59
C ALA A 166 -9.29 -0.70 -16.89
N SER A 167 -9.71 0.56 -16.68
CA SER A 167 -11.07 1.00 -16.98
C SER A 167 -11.36 1.00 -18.49
N LEU A 168 -10.37 1.33 -19.32
CA LEU A 168 -10.45 1.25 -20.79
C LEU A 168 -10.40 -0.20 -21.29
N SER A 169 -9.71 -1.08 -20.55
CA SER A 169 -9.55 -2.50 -20.90
C SER A 169 -10.63 -3.41 -20.30
N HIS A 170 -11.67 -2.83 -19.70
CA HIS A 170 -12.77 -3.54 -19.02
C HIS A 170 -12.31 -4.50 -17.89
N GLN A 171 -11.15 -4.24 -17.28
CA GLN A 171 -10.63 -5.02 -16.14
C GLN A 171 -11.10 -4.42 -14.82
N TYR A 172 -12.29 -4.82 -14.37
CA TYR A 172 -12.94 -4.21 -13.22
C TYR A 172 -12.12 -4.31 -11.92
N LEU A 173 -11.63 -5.51 -11.56
CA LEU A 173 -10.91 -5.71 -10.30
C LEU A 173 -9.68 -4.81 -10.22
N VAL A 174 -8.83 -4.83 -11.25
CA VAL A 174 -7.61 -4.02 -11.33
C VAL A 174 -7.95 -2.53 -11.26
N GLY A 175 -8.96 -2.09 -12.02
CA GLY A 175 -9.40 -0.70 -12.02
C GLY A 175 -9.93 -0.23 -10.67
N ALA A 176 -10.66 -1.08 -9.95
CA ALA A 176 -11.18 -0.77 -8.62
C ALA A 176 -10.07 -0.67 -7.57
N LEU A 177 -9.14 -1.63 -7.55
CA LEU A 177 -7.98 -1.62 -6.66
C LEU A 177 -7.11 -0.37 -6.89
N ALA A 178 -6.81 -0.08 -8.15
CA ALA A 178 -5.99 1.07 -8.53
C ALA A 178 -6.69 2.40 -8.20
N ALA A 179 -7.99 2.52 -8.44
CA ALA A 179 -8.74 3.72 -8.07
C ALA A 179 -8.79 3.94 -6.55
N ALA A 180 -9.02 2.88 -5.77
CA ALA A 180 -8.99 2.96 -4.31
C ALA A 180 -7.60 3.39 -3.80
N LEU A 181 -6.54 2.80 -4.34
CA LEU A 181 -5.17 3.13 -3.96
C LEU A 181 -4.81 4.58 -4.33
N ALA A 182 -5.17 5.03 -5.53
CA ALA A 182 -4.94 6.41 -5.96
C ALA A 182 -5.63 7.41 -5.02
N GLY A 183 -6.89 7.17 -4.67
CA GLY A 183 -7.63 7.98 -3.71
C GLY A 183 -7.00 7.99 -2.32
N ALA A 184 -6.66 6.80 -1.80
CA ALA A 184 -6.05 6.66 -0.48
C ALA A 184 -4.70 7.37 -0.38
N CYS A 185 -3.83 7.20 -1.40
CA CYS A 185 -2.54 7.91 -1.47
C CYS A 185 -2.75 9.43 -1.58
N ALA A 186 -3.70 9.90 -2.39
CA ALA A 186 -4.02 11.33 -2.49
C ALA A 186 -4.46 11.93 -1.15
N GLY A 187 -5.33 11.22 -0.40
CA GLY A 187 -5.76 11.66 0.92
C GLY A 187 -4.65 11.64 1.97
N PHE A 188 -3.75 10.66 1.92
CA PHE A 188 -2.56 10.59 2.77
C PHE A 188 -1.58 11.73 2.48
N LEU A 189 -1.34 12.05 1.20
CA LEU A 189 -0.40 13.09 0.77
C LEU A 189 -0.73 14.46 1.32
N VAL A 190 -1.98 14.75 1.66
CA VAL A 190 -2.38 15.99 2.37
C VAL A 190 -1.55 16.20 3.65
N TYR A 191 -1.17 15.13 4.34
CA TYR A 191 -0.40 15.18 5.58
C TYR A 191 1.08 14.83 5.41
N ASN A 192 1.45 14.19 4.30
CA ASN A 192 2.81 13.75 4.03
C ASN A 192 3.58 14.69 3.08
N TRP A 193 2.92 15.69 2.50
CA TRP A 193 3.58 16.72 1.70
C TRP A 193 4.61 17.51 2.52
N ASN A 194 5.73 17.89 1.91
CA ASN A 194 6.83 18.59 2.58
C ASN A 194 6.36 19.94 3.15
N PRO A 195 6.54 20.22 4.46
CA PRO A 195 7.12 19.33 5.48
C PRO A 195 6.12 18.31 6.03
N ALA A 196 6.51 17.03 6.05
CA ALA A 196 5.62 15.94 6.42
C ALA A 196 5.23 15.93 7.91
N HIS A 197 3.94 15.70 8.17
CA HIS A 197 3.38 15.57 9.53
C HIS A 197 3.30 14.12 10.02
N ILE A 198 3.43 13.18 9.09
CA ILE A 198 3.42 11.73 9.26
C ILE A 198 4.08 11.11 8.02
N PHE A 199 4.91 10.09 8.21
CA PHE A 199 5.53 9.29 7.15
C PHE A 199 4.70 8.06 6.82
N MET A 200 4.90 7.52 5.62
CA MET A 200 4.20 6.33 5.16
C MET A 200 4.66 5.10 5.95
N GLY A 201 5.96 4.93 6.12
CA GLY A 201 6.55 3.83 6.89
C GLY A 201 6.48 2.49 6.16
N ASP A 202 7.05 1.47 6.77
CA ASP A 202 7.03 0.11 6.24
C ASP A 202 5.60 -0.45 6.17
N THR A 203 4.70 0.02 7.03
CA THR A 203 3.28 -0.34 7.01
C THR A 203 2.59 -0.10 5.65
N GLY A 204 3.03 0.91 4.89
CA GLY A 204 2.43 1.30 3.61
C GLY A 204 3.30 1.05 2.39
N SER A 205 4.62 1.00 2.59
CA SER A 205 5.57 0.74 1.50
C SER A 205 5.78 -0.75 1.22
N LEU A 206 5.45 -1.63 2.19
CA LEU A 206 5.48 -3.08 2.04
C LEU A 206 4.22 -3.64 1.36
#